data_AF-A0A951Z3R4-F1
#
_entry.id   AF-A0A951Z3R4-F1
#
_cell.length_a   1.000
_cell.length_b   1.000
_cell.length_c   1.000
_cell.angle_alpha   90.00
_cell.angle_beta   90.00
_cell.angle_gamma   90.00
#
_symmetry.space_group_name_H-M   'P 1'
#
loop_
_entity.id
_entity.type
_entity.pdbx_description
1 polymer ?
#
loop_
_entity_poly.entity_id
_entity_poly.type
_entity_poly.pdbx_seq_one_letter_code
_entity_poly.pdbx_strand_id
1 'polypeptide(L)'
;MAPPAALPSGISYVYNGLMHGYPASAVNSPSNLPVFWNGRGKAALVGWAYANPYMICRNGAAPCQYVPPSATCDSFAAGGNGQESGVSKNTRGTGYDVHNRGLIYGYADSSARWRRIGVYTFGLTDPRTDPFSHYEGRNESTLEWYDQYGCHAYLFRPDFDFSNWDPANAF
;
A
#
# COMPACT_ATOMS: atom_id res chain seq x y z
N MET A 1 23.44 8.97 31.70
CA MET A 1 23.11 7.55 31.48
C MET A 1 22.59 7.42 30.06
N ALA A 2 23.43 6.99 29.12
CA ALA A 2 22.99 6.80 27.74
C ALA A 2 22.12 5.53 27.69
N PRO A 3 21.01 5.53 26.93
CA PRO A 3 20.25 4.30 26.72
C PRO A 3 21.19 3.26 26.08
N PRO A 4 21.09 1.97 26.45
CA PRO A 4 21.92 0.95 25.84
C PRO A 4 21.62 0.93 24.34
N ALA A 5 22.67 0.77 23.53
CA ALA A 5 22.57 0.61 22.09
C ALA A 5 21.76 -0.67 21.79
N ALA A 6 20.45 -0.55 21.76
CA ALA A 6 19.57 -1.61 21.29
C ALA A 6 19.95 -1.89 19.84
N LEU A 7 20.17 -3.17 19.53
CA LEU A 7 20.28 -3.65 18.15
C LEU A 7 19.20 -2.95 17.30
N PRO A 8 19.51 -2.51 16.07
CA PRO A 8 18.50 -1.84 15.25
C PRO A 8 17.24 -2.71 15.20
N SER A 9 16.12 -2.18 15.68
CA SER A 9 14.85 -2.90 15.60
C SER A 9 14.50 -3.05 14.13
N GLY A 10 14.26 -4.28 13.68
CA GLY A 10 13.74 -4.49 12.34
C GLY A 10 12.40 -3.77 12.18
N ILE A 11 12.20 -3.08 11.06
CA ILE A 11 10.98 -2.35 10.74
C ILE A 11 10.26 -3.14 9.64
N SER A 12 8.99 -3.50 9.86
CA SER A 12 8.10 -4.05 8.82
C SER A 12 7.14 -3.00 8.25
N TYR A 13 7.16 -1.79 8.82
CA TYR A 13 6.41 -0.66 8.31
C TYR A 13 7.02 -0.10 7.04
N VAL A 14 6.14 0.24 6.12
CA VAL A 14 6.47 0.81 4.81
C VAL A 14 5.61 2.04 4.57
N TYR A 15 6.13 2.96 3.76
CA TYR A 15 5.47 4.21 3.40
C TYR A 15 4.65 4.04 2.12
N ASN A 16 3.48 4.67 2.06
CA ASN A 16 2.66 4.76 0.85
C ASN A 16 3.37 5.62 -0.21
N GLY A 17 3.93 4.97 -1.24
CA GLY A 17 4.70 5.65 -2.28
C GLY A 17 3.89 6.60 -3.17
N LEU A 18 2.57 6.46 -3.23
CA LEU A 18 1.71 7.36 -4.01
C LEU A 18 1.69 8.77 -3.38
N MET A 19 2.06 8.88 -2.10
CA MET A 19 2.19 10.17 -1.42
C MET A 19 3.52 10.89 -1.73
N HIS A 20 4.43 10.27 -2.50
CA HIS A 20 5.70 10.89 -2.84
C HIS A 20 5.49 12.17 -3.66
N GLY A 21 5.85 13.32 -3.06
CA GLY A 21 5.65 14.62 -3.68
C GLY A 21 4.18 15.04 -3.83
N TYR A 22 3.23 14.31 -3.24
CA TYR A 22 1.82 14.65 -3.25
C TYR A 22 1.49 15.65 -2.12
N PRO A 23 0.80 16.76 -2.40
CA PRO A 23 0.54 17.76 -1.38
C PRO A 23 -0.49 17.27 -0.37
N ALA A 24 -0.20 17.42 0.92
CA ALA A 24 -1.10 17.00 2.00
C ALA A 24 -2.49 17.66 1.92
N SER A 25 -2.56 18.89 1.40
CA SER A 25 -3.83 19.61 1.20
C SER A 25 -4.69 19.05 0.07
N ALA A 26 -4.14 18.22 -0.81
CA ALA A 26 -4.89 17.55 -1.88
C ALA A 26 -5.37 16.15 -1.49
N VAL A 27 -5.02 15.66 -0.29
CA VAL A 27 -5.54 14.38 0.20
C VAL A 27 -7.04 14.54 0.46
N ASN A 28 -7.84 13.77 -0.26
CA ASN A 28 -9.30 13.91 -0.22
C ASN A 28 -9.90 13.44 1.12
N SER A 29 -9.37 12.36 1.70
CA SER A 29 -9.87 11.76 2.94
C SER A 29 -8.72 11.44 3.92
N PRO A 30 -8.15 12.43 4.63
CA PRO A 30 -6.95 12.24 5.45
C PRO A 30 -7.09 11.17 6.54
N SER A 31 -8.29 11.02 7.09
CA SER A 31 -8.59 10.04 8.15
C SER A 31 -8.80 8.62 7.64
N ASN A 32 -8.77 8.40 6.32
CA ASN A 32 -8.94 7.10 5.69
C ASN A 32 -7.79 6.71 4.77
N LEU A 33 -6.95 7.65 4.35
CA LEU A 33 -5.76 7.38 3.54
C LEU A 33 -4.61 6.80 4.38
N PRO A 34 -4.20 5.54 4.16
CA PRO A 34 -3.04 4.99 4.83
C PRO A 34 -1.74 5.61 4.31
N VAL A 35 -0.84 5.95 5.23
CA VAL A 35 0.49 6.51 4.96
C VAL A 35 1.59 5.54 5.38
N PHE A 36 1.47 4.93 6.56
CA PHE A 36 2.39 3.90 7.04
C PHE A 36 1.62 2.65 7.40
N TRP A 37 2.14 1.47 7.07
CA TRP A 37 1.45 0.22 7.38
C TRP A 37 2.40 -0.97 7.36
N ASN A 38 1.97 -2.12 7.90
CA ASN A 38 2.73 -3.38 7.91
C ASN A 38 2.84 -4.05 6.52
N GLY A 39 3.17 -3.30 5.46
CA GLY A 39 3.22 -3.79 4.09
C GLY A 39 4.41 -4.68 3.74
N ARG A 40 5.16 -5.14 4.75
CA ARG A 40 6.11 -6.25 4.62
C ARG A 40 5.73 -7.49 5.44
N GLY A 41 4.55 -7.46 6.07
CA GLY A 41 4.09 -8.52 6.96
C GLY A 41 5.02 -8.70 8.15
N LYS A 42 5.41 -9.94 8.43
CA LYS A 42 6.35 -10.30 9.51
C LYS A 42 7.82 -10.08 9.16
N ALA A 43 8.14 -9.76 7.90
CA ALA A 43 9.53 -9.53 7.51
C ALA A 43 9.98 -8.14 7.95
N ALA A 44 10.65 -8.09 9.09
CA ALA A 44 11.27 -6.90 9.62
C ALA A 44 12.69 -6.73 9.05
N LEU A 45 13.06 -5.50 8.68
CA LEU A 45 14.38 -5.19 8.14
C LEU A 45 15.11 -4.14 8.93
N VAL A 46 16.43 -4.29 9.02
CA VAL A 46 17.33 -3.35 9.67
C VAL A 46 17.96 -2.45 8.62
N GLY A 47 17.88 -1.13 8.83
CA GLY A 47 18.56 -0.14 7.98
C GLY A 47 18.05 -0.04 6.55
N TRP A 48 16.94 -0.71 6.22
CA TRP A 48 16.35 -0.69 4.89
C TRP A 48 14.82 -0.70 4.97
N ALA A 49 14.19 0.10 4.11
CA ALA A 49 12.75 0.12 3.87
C ALA A 49 12.52 0.48 2.40
N TYR A 50 11.30 0.25 1.91
CA TYR A 50 10.89 0.65 0.57
C TYR A 50 9.44 1.15 0.62
N ALA A 51 9.06 1.92 -0.40
CA ALA A 51 7.69 2.37 -0.54
C ALA A 51 6.80 1.19 -0.96
N ASN A 52 5.68 1.02 -0.27
CA ASN A 52 4.65 0.06 -0.61
C ASN A 52 3.28 0.69 -0.30
N PRO A 53 2.38 0.86 -1.26
CA PRO A 53 2.58 0.64 -2.69
C PRO A 53 3.73 1.46 -3.28
N TYR A 54 4.35 0.94 -4.33
CA TYR A 54 5.35 1.64 -5.13
C TYR A 54 4.67 2.25 -6.35
N MET A 55 5.11 3.45 -6.73
CA MET A 55 4.63 4.16 -7.91
C MET A 55 5.56 3.88 -9.10
N ILE A 56 4.98 3.66 -10.29
CA ILE A 56 5.75 3.34 -11.50
C ILE A 56 6.14 4.64 -12.19
N CYS A 57 7.45 4.89 -12.29
CA CYS A 57 8.01 6.08 -12.92
C CYS A 57 9.23 5.70 -13.76
N ARG A 58 9.01 5.41 -15.04
CA ARG A 58 10.06 4.92 -15.96
C ARG A 58 10.86 6.04 -16.61
N ASN A 59 10.27 7.22 -16.76
CA ASN A 59 10.94 8.36 -17.34
C ASN A 59 11.71 9.14 -16.26
N GLY A 60 13.02 8.93 -16.16
CA GLY A 60 13.87 9.64 -15.20
C GLY A 60 14.00 11.15 -15.45
N ALA A 61 13.55 11.66 -16.60
CA ALA A 61 13.55 13.09 -16.91
C ALA A 61 12.25 13.81 -16.55
N ALA A 62 11.22 13.08 -16.07
CA ALA A 62 9.93 13.65 -15.66
C ALA A 62 9.71 13.47 -14.15
N PRO A 63 8.93 14.34 -13.50
CA PRO A 63 8.52 14.15 -12.10
C PRO A 63 7.85 12.79 -11.89
N CYS A 64 7.97 12.26 -10.68
CA CYS A 64 7.32 11.03 -10.25
C CYS A 64 6.27 11.39 -9.18
N GLN A 65 5.09 11.81 -9.62
CA GLN A 65 3.98 12.24 -8.75
C GLN A 65 2.73 11.48 -9.12
N TYR A 66 1.87 11.23 -8.14
CA TYR A 66 0.60 10.54 -8.35
C TYR A 66 -0.27 11.24 -9.38
N VAL A 67 -0.77 10.47 -10.35
CA VAL A 67 -1.79 10.89 -11.31
C VAL A 67 -3.05 10.07 -11.03
N PRO A 68 -4.23 10.69 -10.87
CA PRO A 68 -5.48 9.96 -10.65
C PRO A 68 -5.74 8.90 -11.74
N PRO A 69 -6.42 7.79 -11.39
CA PRO A 69 -6.66 6.68 -12.31
C PRO A 69 -7.51 7.13 -13.49
N SER A 70 -7.21 6.57 -14.66
CA SER A 70 -7.96 6.84 -15.88
C SER A 70 -8.04 5.58 -16.73
N ALA A 71 -9.01 5.52 -17.65
CA ALA A 71 -9.18 4.37 -18.54
C ALA A 71 -7.97 4.13 -19.49
N THR A 72 -7.02 5.05 -19.53
CA THR A 72 -5.84 5.01 -20.41
C THR A 72 -4.54 5.15 -19.62
N CYS A 73 -4.51 4.76 -18.35
CA CYS A 73 -3.26 4.81 -17.57
C CYS A 73 -2.19 3.91 -18.22
N ASP A 74 -1.01 4.48 -18.42
CA ASP A 74 0.14 3.79 -19.00
C ASP A 74 1.42 4.46 -18.51
N SER A 75 2.08 3.87 -17.51
CA SER A 75 3.36 4.36 -16.98
C SER A 75 4.57 4.04 -17.86
N PHE A 76 4.35 3.36 -18.98
CA PHE A 76 5.36 3.04 -19.98
C PHE A 76 5.32 4.03 -21.15
N ALA A 77 4.23 4.77 -21.32
CA ALA A 77 4.13 5.87 -22.26
C ALA A 77 5.07 7.03 -21.93
N ALA A 78 5.41 7.84 -22.94
CA ALA A 78 6.13 9.08 -22.75
C ALA A 78 5.28 10.06 -21.92
N GLY A 79 5.74 10.37 -20.70
CA GLY A 79 4.98 11.18 -19.73
C GLY A 79 4.05 10.39 -18.83
N GLY A 80 4.13 9.06 -18.84
CA GLY A 80 3.29 8.16 -18.04
C GLY A 80 3.61 8.08 -16.55
N ASN A 81 4.68 8.73 -16.07
CA ASN A 81 5.12 8.61 -14.67
C ASN A 81 3.96 8.85 -13.70
N GLY A 82 3.79 7.93 -12.76
CA GLY A 82 2.82 8.06 -11.68
C GLY A 82 1.37 7.73 -12.04
N GLN A 83 1.12 7.22 -13.26
CA GLN A 83 -0.19 6.73 -13.68
C GLN A 83 -0.49 5.31 -13.21
N GLU A 84 0.51 4.56 -12.74
CA GLU A 84 0.32 3.20 -12.22
C GLU A 84 1.12 2.98 -10.93
N SER A 85 0.65 2.04 -10.11
CA SER A 85 1.31 1.63 -8.86
C SER A 85 0.89 0.24 -8.44
N GLY A 86 1.73 -0.46 -7.68
CA GLY A 86 1.39 -1.78 -7.13
C GLY A 86 1.81 -1.94 -5.67
N VAL A 87 1.17 -2.87 -4.98
CA VAL A 87 1.52 -3.36 -3.66
C VAL A 87 2.49 -4.54 -3.80
N SER A 88 3.67 -4.39 -3.23
CA SER A 88 4.59 -5.52 -3.08
C SER A 88 4.02 -6.55 -2.12
N LYS A 89 3.95 -7.80 -2.58
CA LYS A 89 3.54 -8.98 -1.80
C LYS A 89 4.71 -9.63 -1.03
N ASN A 90 5.90 -9.04 -1.08
CA ASN A 90 7.13 -9.66 -0.60
C ASN A 90 7.26 -9.62 0.93
N THR A 91 6.89 -10.74 1.57
CA THR A 91 7.09 -10.94 3.01
C THR A 91 8.32 -11.79 3.34
N ARG A 92 9.21 -12.07 2.36
CA ARG A 92 10.33 -13.03 2.50
C ARG A 92 9.89 -14.41 3.04
N GLY A 93 8.68 -14.87 2.71
CA GLY A 93 8.15 -16.16 3.19
C GLY A 93 7.66 -16.14 4.65
N THR A 94 7.62 -14.98 5.31
CA THR A 94 7.22 -14.88 6.72
C THR A 94 5.73 -14.64 6.91
N GLY A 95 5.03 -14.13 5.89
CA GLY A 95 3.59 -13.94 5.85
C GLY A 95 3.07 -12.61 6.42
N TYR A 96 1.79 -12.36 6.18
CA TYR A 96 1.01 -11.21 6.64
C TYR A 96 0.17 -11.50 7.88
N ASP A 97 0.26 -12.69 8.48
CA ASP A 97 -0.47 -13.06 9.71
C ASP A 97 0.11 -12.39 10.97
N VAL A 98 0.40 -11.10 10.87
CA VAL A 98 0.76 -10.21 11.99
C VAL A 98 -0.48 -9.90 12.84
N HIS A 99 -0.25 -9.53 14.10
CA HIS A 99 -1.25 -9.03 15.06
C HIS A 99 -2.62 -9.77 14.99
N ASN A 100 -2.59 -11.11 15.03
CA ASN A 100 -3.77 -11.96 14.92
C ASN A 100 -4.61 -11.70 13.63
N ARG A 101 -3.92 -11.74 12.48
CA ARG A 101 -4.51 -11.57 11.14
C ARG A 101 -5.06 -10.16 10.89
N GLY A 102 -4.32 -9.15 11.33
CA GLY A 102 -4.65 -7.78 11.00
C GLY A 102 -3.43 -6.88 10.97
N LEU A 103 -3.52 -5.83 10.16
CA LEU A 103 -2.44 -4.90 9.93
C LEU A 103 -2.73 -3.59 10.66
N ILE A 104 -1.68 -2.94 11.14
CA ILE A 104 -1.76 -1.59 11.70
C ILE A 104 -1.48 -0.60 10.57
N TYR A 105 -2.37 0.38 10.44
CA TYR A 105 -2.26 1.48 9.50
C TYR A 105 -2.19 2.80 10.26
N GLY A 106 -1.18 3.62 9.95
CA GLY A 106 -1.12 5.03 10.28
C GLY A 106 -1.67 5.86 9.12
N TYR A 107 -2.60 6.77 9.41
CA TYR A 107 -3.33 7.57 8.42
C TYR A 107 -2.74 8.97 8.27
N ALA A 108 -3.12 9.66 7.19
CA ALA A 108 -2.64 11.01 6.92
C ALA A 108 -3.08 12.05 7.98
N ASP A 109 -4.14 11.77 8.74
CA ASP A 109 -4.58 12.56 9.89
C ASP A 109 -3.81 12.26 11.20
N SER A 110 -2.75 11.45 11.15
CA SER A 110 -1.95 10.95 12.28
C SER A 110 -2.63 9.89 13.18
N SER A 111 -3.87 9.49 12.89
CA SER A 111 -4.51 8.39 13.61
C SER A 111 -3.89 7.04 13.22
N ALA A 112 -4.00 6.05 14.11
CA ALA A 112 -3.60 4.68 13.84
C ALA A 112 -4.76 3.71 14.09
N ARG A 113 -4.97 2.73 13.20
CA ARG A 113 -6.04 1.74 13.34
C ARG A 113 -5.54 0.35 12.96
N TRP A 114 -6.03 -0.65 13.66
CA TRP A 114 -5.91 -2.05 13.26
C TRP A 114 -7.05 -2.40 12.31
N ARG A 115 -6.75 -3.07 11.19
CA ARG A 115 -7.77 -3.63 10.30
C ARG A 115 -7.49 -5.11 10.07
N ARG A 116 -8.55 -5.92 10.14
CA ARG A 116 -8.50 -7.34 9.80
C ARG A 116 -8.22 -7.51 8.30
N ILE A 117 -7.41 -8.51 8.00
CA ILE A 117 -7.15 -8.97 6.62
C ILE A 117 -7.59 -10.42 6.45
N GLY A 118 -7.82 -10.82 5.21
CA GLY A 118 -8.24 -12.15 4.78
C GLY A 118 -7.10 -13.16 4.69
N VAL A 119 -6.00 -13.00 5.42
CA VAL A 119 -4.93 -13.99 5.42
C VAL A 119 -5.47 -15.39 5.77
N TYR A 120 -5.04 -16.40 5.01
CA TYR A 120 -5.57 -17.78 4.98
C TYR A 120 -6.97 -17.98 4.39
N THR A 121 -7.62 -16.98 3.78
CA THR A 121 -8.89 -17.21 3.06
C THR A 121 -8.63 -17.80 1.67
N PHE A 122 -9.63 -18.50 1.14
CA PHE A 122 -9.63 -19.03 -0.24
C PHE A 122 -10.40 -18.13 -1.23
N GLY A 123 -11.27 -17.25 -0.73
CA GLY A 123 -12.02 -16.30 -1.55
C GLY A 123 -11.42 -14.90 -1.54
N LEU A 124 -12.05 -14.02 -2.34
CA LEU A 124 -11.77 -12.59 -2.36
C LEU A 124 -11.88 -12.00 -0.95
N THR A 125 -10.91 -11.17 -0.60
CA THR A 125 -10.94 -10.39 0.63
C THR A 125 -11.80 -9.13 0.49
N ASP A 126 -11.92 -8.35 1.56
CA ASP A 126 -12.62 -7.07 1.51
C ASP A 126 -11.65 -5.95 1.07
N PRO A 127 -11.85 -5.34 -0.12
CA PRO A 127 -10.97 -4.27 -0.61
C PRO A 127 -10.99 -3.01 0.26
N ARG A 128 -11.91 -2.90 1.23
CA ARG A 128 -12.01 -1.76 2.15
C ARG A 128 -11.04 -1.83 3.33
N THR A 129 -10.51 -3.02 3.60
CA THR A 129 -9.67 -3.26 4.78
C THR A 129 -8.38 -3.99 4.44
N ASP A 130 -8.39 -4.76 3.36
CA ASP A 130 -7.28 -5.58 2.91
C ASP A 130 -6.73 -5.04 1.59
N PRO A 131 -5.42 -4.74 1.50
CA PRO A 131 -4.81 -4.34 0.24
C PRO A 131 -4.61 -5.52 -0.72
N PHE A 132 -4.73 -6.75 -0.23
CA PHE A 132 -4.50 -7.97 -0.99
C PHE A 132 -5.82 -8.66 -1.31
N SER A 133 -6.05 -9.05 -2.56
CA SER A 133 -7.31 -9.68 -2.99
C SER A 133 -7.37 -11.17 -2.72
N HIS A 134 -6.22 -11.85 -2.68
CA HIS A 134 -6.16 -13.30 -2.49
C HIS A 134 -4.98 -13.75 -1.62
N TYR A 135 -5.22 -14.81 -0.85
CA TYR A 135 -4.21 -15.54 -0.06
C TYR A 135 -4.19 -17.05 -0.33
N GLU A 136 -5.23 -17.62 -0.96
CA GLU A 136 -5.30 -19.04 -1.33
C GLU A 136 -4.99 -20.02 -0.18
N GLY A 137 -5.49 -19.72 1.03
CA GLY A 137 -5.23 -20.55 2.21
C GLY A 137 -3.81 -20.42 2.78
N ARG A 138 -3.01 -19.46 2.30
CA ARG A 138 -1.62 -19.23 2.74
C ARG A 138 -1.52 -17.99 3.63
N ASN A 139 -0.34 -17.81 4.24
CA ASN A 139 0.02 -16.61 4.98
C ASN A 139 0.55 -15.48 4.10
N GLU A 140 0.79 -15.73 2.81
CA GLU A 140 1.23 -14.75 1.83
C GLU A 140 0.12 -14.47 0.81
N SER A 141 0.07 -13.24 0.33
CA SER A 141 -0.86 -12.84 -0.72
C SER A 141 -0.35 -13.26 -2.09
N THR A 142 -1.25 -13.66 -2.98
CA THR A 142 -0.97 -13.95 -4.39
C THR A 142 -1.34 -12.78 -5.30
N LEU A 143 -2.43 -12.10 -4.98
CA LEU A 143 -3.04 -11.02 -5.79
C LEU A 143 -3.40 -9.82 -4.92
N GLU A 144 -3.63 -8.69 -5.55
CA GLU A 144 -3.91 -7.40 -4.90
C GLU A 144 -5.16 -6.73 -5.44
N TRP A 145 -5.58 -5.65 -4.78
CA TRP A 145 -6.71 -4.84 -5.22
C TRP A 145 -6.23 -3.59 -5.95
N TYR A 146 -6.85 -3.35 -7.11
CA TYR A 146 -6.69 -2.14 -7.91
C TYR A 146 -8.00 -1.38 -8.04
N ASP A 147 -7.90 -0.12 -8.47
CA ASP A 147 -9.07 0.64 -8.92
C ASP A 147 -9.74 0.07 -10.18
N GLN A 148 -10.86 0.69 -10.53
CA GLN A 148 -11.74 0.32 -11.64
C GLN A 148 -11.04 0.22 -13.01
N TYR A 149 -9.91 0.91 -13.20
CA TYR A 149 -9.11 0.89 -14.43
C TYR A 149 -7.84 0.04 -14.31
N GLY A 150 -7.52 -0.49 -13.12
CA GLY A 150 -6.33 -1.30 -12.91
C GLY A 150 -5.04 -0.49 -12.73
N CYS A 151 -5.14 0.83 -12.46
CA CYS A 151 -3.98 1.71 -12.45
C CYS A 151 -3.23 1.65 -11.11
N HIS A 152 -3.96 1.74 -9.99
CA HIS A 152 -3.40 1.99 -8.68
C HIS A 152 -3.86 1.01 -7.62
N ALA A 153 -2.97 0.77 -6.66
CA ALA A 153 -3.26 0.05 -5.43
C ALA A 153 -4.43 0.71 -4.69
N TYR A 154 -5.52 -0.04 -4.55
CA TYR A 154 -6.84 0.51 -4.33
C TYR A 154 -6.97 1.40 -3.07
N LEU A 155 -6.53 0.88 -1.92
CA LEU A 155 -6.67 1.52 -0.61
C LEU A 155 -5.76 2.73 -0.38
N PHE A 156 -4.79 2.97 -1.26
CA PHE A 156 -3.69 3.90 -1.01
C PHE A 156 -3.74 5.15 -1.89
N ARG A 157 -4.81 5.29 -2.68
CA ARG A 157 -5.05 6.41 -3.58
C ARG A 157 -5.38 7.69 -2.81
N PRO A 158 -4.60 8.78 -2.95
CA PRO A 158 -4.80 9.99 -2.17
C PRO A 158 -6.01 10.85 -2.61
N ASP A 159 -6.49 10.66 -3.84
CA ASP A 159 -7.70 11.28 -4.40
C ASP A 159 -9.00 10.57 -3.99
N PHE A 160 -8.91 9.34 -3.47
CA PHE A 160 -10.09 8.53 -3.14
C PHE A 160 -10.82 9.06 -1.90
N ASP A 161 -12.16 9.11 -1.96
CA ASP A 161 -13.00 9.71 -0.91
C ASP A 161 -13.30 8.74 0.25
N PHE A 162 -13.17 7.43 0.02
CA PHE A 162 -13.52 6.32 0.92
C PHE A 162 -14.99 6.30 1.41
N SER A 163 -15.86 7.13 0.82
CA SER A 163 -17.30 7.14 1.05
C SER A 163 -18.07 6.50 -0.10
N ASN A 164 -17.64 6.75 -1.33
CA ASN A 164 -18.21 6.20 -2.55
C ASN A 164 -17.21 5.21 -3.14
N TRP A 165 -17.35 3.95 -2.74
CA TRP A 165 -16.46 2.90 -3.19
C TRP A 165 -16.71 2.60 -4.67
N ASP A 166 -15.75 2.99 -5.50
CA ASP A 166 -15.69 2.58 -6.90
C ASP A 166 -15.42 1.07 -7.02
N PRO A 167 -15.67 0.44 -8.19
CA PRO A 167 -15.36 -0.97 -8.36
C PRO A 167 -13.88 -1.26 -8.10
N ALA A 168 -13.61 -2.21 -7.20
CA ALA A 168 -12.27 -2.76 -6.98
C ALA A 168 -12.05 -3.97 -7.89
N ASN A 169 -10.93 -4.01 -8.60
CA ASN A 169 -10.54 -5.12 -9.45
C ASN A 169 -9.43 -5.95 -8.78
N ALA A 170 -9.58 -7.28 -8.81
CA ALA A 170 -8.55 -8.20 -8.32
C ALA A 170 -7.60 -8.57 -9.48
N PHE A 171 -6.30 -8.28 -9.32
CA PHE A 171 -5.24 -8.62 -10.28
C PHE A 171 -4.00 -9.20 -9.61
#